data_AF-E3H6H5-F1
#
_entry.id   AF-E3H6H5-F1
#
_cell.length_a   1.000
_cell.length_b   1.000
_cell.length_c   1.000
_cell.angle_alpha   90.00
_cell.angle_beta   90.00
_cell.angle_gamma   90.00
#
_symmetry.space_group_name_H-M   'P 1'
#
loop_
_entity.id
_entity.type
_entity.pdbx_description
1 polymer ?
#
loop_
_entity_poly.entity_id
_entity_poly.type
_entity_poly.pdbx_seq_one_letter_code
_entity_poly.pdbx_strand_id
1 'polypeptide(L)'
;MEYGKVIYCLRAIITCTDNIIDNENKGVLFLKTPKNTVVNNVLLLMVCQNILINTLNNLGDDKGEVARVILEKIHRVAESEGLRDEGLYKKYPNPQEIIEKIHRGIGGELLQLSLWAPMELEKLASLDKFNRGLYDIGMALQGLDDLSDMEEDLDANKVNLGISHLINNLSFEKDNLKLKFWISDENITGEFRRFLSQCTKECIEKSLEGFEKLREGGYPVSTNEAVTLMKILFKLRGLENLWEISYENR
;
A
#
# COMPACT_ATOMS: atom_id res chain seq x y z
N MET A 1 -3.50 24.85 3.50
CA MET A 1 -4.08 24.70 2.15
C MET A 1 -3.07 24.11 1.17
N GLU A 2 -1.83 24.63 1.14
CA GLU A 2 -0.79 24.15 0.20
C GLU A 2 -0.37 22.69 0.39
N TYR A 3 -0.12 22.19 1.61
CA TYR A 3 0.16 20.76 1.83
C TYR A 3 -0.97 19.85 1.31
N GLY A 4 -2.23 20.25 1.47
CA GLY A 4 -3.35 19.51 0.90
C GLY A 4 -3.26 19.39 -0.63
N LYS A 5 -2.81 20.43 -1.33
CA LYS A 5 -2.57 20.39 -2.79
C LYS A 5 -1.43 19.45 -3.13
N VAL A 6 -0.34 19.46 -2.36
CA VAL A 6 0.79 18.53 -2.54
C VAL A 6 0.29 17.08 -2.46
N ILE A 7 -0.40 16.74 -1.37
CA ILE A 7 -0.93 15.38 -1.15
C ILE A 7 -1.86 14.97 -2.29
N TYR A 8 -2.76 15.88 -2.68
CA TYR A 8 -3.70 15.61 -3.77
C TYR A 8 -2.99 15.37 -5.11
N CYS A 9 -1.97 16.18 -5.44
CA CYS A 9 -1.20 15.99 -6.67
C CYS A 9 -0.38 14.71 -6.64
N LEU A 10 0.25 14.36 -5.51
CA LEU A 10 1.00 13.11 -5.36
C LEU A 10 0.09 11.89 -5.53
N ARG A 11 -1.09 11.88 -4.87
CA ARG A 11 -2.08 10.81 -5.05
C ARG A 11 -2.53 10.70 -6.50
N ALA A 12 -2.83 11.83 -7.14
CA ALA A 12 -3.22 11.84 -8.54
C ALA A 12 -2.13 11.30 -9.46
N ILE A 13 -0.86 11.67 -9.24
CA ILE A 13 0.28 11.18 -10.04
C ILE A 13 0.39 9.65 -9.92
N ILE A 14 0.34 9.11 -8.70
CA ILE A 14 0.44 7.67 -8.47
C ILE A 14 -0.74 6.95 -9.11
N THR A 15 -1.98 7.36 -8.82
CA THR A 15 -3.19 6.74 -9.40
C THR A 15 -3.22 6.83 -10.93
N CYS A 16 -2.76 7.92 -11.54
CA CYS A 16 -2.69 8.01 -13.00
C CYS A 16 -1.67 7.03 -13.59
N THR A 17 -0.58 6.77 -12.87
CA THR A 17 0.43 5.80 -13.28
C THR A 17 -0.16 4.39 -13.23
N ASP A 18 -0.82 4.03 -12.13
CA ASP A 18 -1.51 2.74 -11.97
C ASP A 18 -2.56 2.54 -13.07
N ASN A 19 -3.41 3.54 -13.32
CA ASN A 19 -4.41 3.50 -14.38
C ASN A 19 -3.81 3.24 -15.78
N ILE A 20 -2.62 3.77 -16.07
CA ILE A 20 -1.94 3.56 -17.35
C ILE A 20 -1.43 2.11 -17.45
N ILE A 21 -0.87 1.58 -16.36
CA ILE A 21 -0.31 0.22 -16.31
C ILE A 21 -1.44 -0.83 -16.39
N ASP A 22 -2.48 -0.67 -15.58
CA ASP A 22 -3.56 -1.64 -15.44
C ASP A 22 -4.73 -1.43 -16.45
N ASN A 23 -4.61 -0.41 -17.33
CA ASN A 23 -5.66 -0.01 -18.26
C ASN A 23 -7.02 0.29 -17.56
N GLU A 24 -6.93 0.99 -16.44
CA GLU A 24 -8.07 1.36 -15.58
C GLU A 24 -8.41 2.84 -15.68
N ASN A 25 -9.56 3.22 -15.09
CA ASN A 25 -10.00 4.61 -15.02
C ASN A 25 -10.59 4.93 -13.64
N LYS A 26 -9.76 4.78 -12.61
CA LYS A 26 -10.10 5.06 -11.20
C LYS A 26 -9.52 6.41 -10.77
N GLY A 27 -10.04 6.97 -9.69
CA GLY A 27 -9.49 8.19 -9.07
C GLY A 27 -10.52 9.25 -8.70
N VAL A 28 -10.02 10.40 -8.25
CA VAL A 28 -10.83 11.52 -7.74
C VAL A 28 -10.81 12.75 -8.66
N LEU A 29 -10.02 12.70 -9.74
CA LEU A 29 -9.91 13.77 -10.71
C LEU A 29 -9.97 13.17 -12.11
N PHE A 30 -10.83 13.73 -12.96
CA PHE A 30 -10.98 13.30 -14.35
C PHE A 30 -11.08 14.52 -15.24
N LEU A 31 -10.33 14.54 -16.34
CA LEU A 31 -10.52 15.55 -17.36
C LEU A 31 -11.77 15.19 -18.18
N LYS A 32 -12.63 16.16 -18.47
CA LYS A 32 -13.82 15.93 -19.33
C LYS A 32 -13.44 15.48 -20.74
N THR A 33 -12.27 15.92 -21.21
CA THR A 33 -11.68 15.60 -22.50
C THR A 33 -10.17 15.56 -22.36
N PRO A 34 -9.45 14.65 -23.06
CA PRO A 34 -9.94 13.66 -24.02
C PRO A 34 -10.56 12.43 -23.36
N LYS A 35 -11.41 11.69 -24.09
CA LYS A 35 -12.09 10.48 -23.59
C LYS A 35 -11.19 9.24 -23.53
N ASN A 36 -10.08 9.24 -24.27
CA ASN A 36 -9.13 8.13 -24.22
C ASN A 36 -8.45 8.11 -22.84
N THR A 37 -8.55 6.99 -22.13
CA THR A 37 -8.06 6.82 -20.75
C THR A 37 -6.57 7.10 -20.61
N VAL A 38 -5.75 6.59 -21.52
CA VAL A 38 -4.29 6.82 -21.50
C VAL A 38 -3.99 8.30 -21.69
N VAL A 39 -4.56 8.93 -22.72
CA VAL A 39 -4.32 10.36 -22.98
C VAL A 39 -4.84 11.23 -21.83
N ASN A 40 -5.96 10.87 -21.20
CA ASN A 40 -6.51 11.57 -20.04
C ASN A 40 -5.55 11.53 -18.85
N ASN A 41 -5.08 10.32 -18.47
CA ASN A 41 -4.16 10.12 -17.36
C ASN A 41 -2.80 10.79 -17.62
N VAL A 42 -2.28 10.76 -18.86
CA VAL A 42 -1.04 11.46 -19.23
C VAL A 42 -1.18 12.98 -19.06
N LEU A 43 -2.27 13.58 -19.54
CA LEU A 43 -2.51 15.01 -19.35
C LEU A 43 -2.69 15.35 -17.88
N LEU A 44 -3.36 14.49 -17.13
CA LEU A 44 -3.57 14.69 -15.71
C LEU A 44 -2.27 14.64 -14.92
N LEU A 45 -1.38 13.69 -15.23
CA LEU A 45 -0.01 13.62 -14.71
C LEU A 45 0.73 14.94 -14.92
N MET A 46 0.71 15.47 -16.14
CA MET A 46 1.39 16.73 -16.47
C MET A 46 0.83 17.92 -15.68
N VAL A 47 -0.50 18.01 -15.56
CA VAL A 47 -1.16 19.08 -14.79
C VAL A 47 -0.83 18.97 -13.31
N CYS A 48 -0.95 17.79 -12.72
CA CYS A 48 -0.64 17.56 -11.31
C CYS A 48 0.83 17.79 -11.00
N GLN A 49 1.75 17.38 -11.88
CA GLN A 49 3.18 17.65 -11.72
C GLN A 49 3.48 19.15 -11.75
N ASN A 50 2.87 19.90 -12.67
CA ASN A 50 3.05 21.35 -12.73
C ASN A 50 2.49 22.04 -11.47
N ILE A 51 1.31 21.64 -10.99
CA ILE A 51 0.75 22.18 -9.74
C ILE A 51 1.64 21.83 -8.55
N LEU A 52 2.11 20.57 -8.46
CA LEU A 52 3.00 20.10 -7.39
C LEU A 52 4.27 20.95 -7.31
N ILE A 53 5.00 21.10 -8.42
CA ILE A 53 6.23 21.90 -8.47
C ILE A 53 5.98 23.34 -8.04
N ASN A 54 4.93 23.97 -8.58
CA ASN A 54 4.61 25.36 -8.24
C ASN A 54 4.23 25.52 -6.76
N THR A 55 3.49 24.57 -6.19
CA THR A 55 3.13 24.60 -4.77
C THR A 55 4.36 24.39 -3.89
N LEU A 56 5.24 23.43 -4.21
CA LEU A 56 6.48 23.22 -3.45
C LEU A 56 7.38 24.46 -3.50
N ASN A 57 7.49 25.09 -4.67
CA ASN A 57 8.26 26.33 -4.85
C ASN A 57 7.73 27.52 -4.03
N ASN A 58 6.45 27.49 -3.64
CA ASN A 58 5.82 28.50 -2.80
C ASN A 58 5.96 28.20 -1.31
N LEU A 59 6.25 26.95 -0.95
CA LEU A 59 6.35 26.48 0.43
C LEU A 59 7.75 26.62 1.03
N GLY A 60 8.80 26.69 0.21
CA GLY A 60 10.18 26.75 0.69
C GLY A 60 11.10 27.61 -0.18
N ASP A 61 12.19 28.08 0.45
CA ASP A 61 13.22 28.88 -0.23
C ASP A 61 14.15 28.01 -1.10
N ASP A 62 14.30 26.72 -0.77
CA ASP A 62 15.08 25.74 -1.53
C ASP A 62 14.22 24.97 -2.54
N LYS A 63 13.82 25.71 -3.58
CA LYS A 63 12.82 25.30 -4.59
C LYS A 63 13.17 24.02 -5.34
N GLY A 64 14.45 23.77 -5.59
CA GLY A 64 14.90 22.62 -6.37
C GLY A 64 14.99 21.33 -5.56
N GLU A 65 15.44 21.43 -4.31
CA GLU A 65 15.84 20.27 -3.53
C GLU A 65 14.63 19.44 -3.06
N VAL A 66 13.58 20.09 -2.54
CA VAL A 66 12.39 19.39 -2.06
C VAL A 66 11.66 18.66 -3.20
N ALA A 67 11.56 19.32 -4.37
CA ALA A 67 10.97 18.71 -5.56
C ALA A 67 11.77 17.50 -6.03
N ARG A 68 13.12 17.58 -5.99
CA ARG A 68 14.01 16.45 -6.31
C ARG A 68 13.80 15.28 -5.36
N VAL A 69 13.81 15.52 -4.04
CA VAL A 69 13.61 14.47 -3.02
C VAL A 69 12.25 13.80 -3.17
N ILE A 70 11.19 14.57 -3.43
CA ILE A 70 9.85 14.03 -3.68
C ILE A 70 9.83 13.16 -4.95
N LEU A 71 10.47 13.61 -6.03
CA LEU A 71 10.57 12.81 -7.26
C LEU A 71 11.32 11.49 -7.04
N GLU A 72 12.37 11.49 -6.23
CA GLU A 72 13.09 10.26 -5.85
C GLU A 72 12.20 9.29 -5.06
N LYS A 73 11.34 9.80 -4.17
CA LYS A 73 10.37 8.97 -3.45
C LYS A 73 9.31 8.38 -4.40
N ILE A 74 8.79 9.18 -5.34
CA ILE A 74 7.88 8.68 -6.39
C ILE A 74 8.55 7.58 -7.21
N HIS A 75 9.81 7.78 -7.61
CA HIS A 75 10.58 6.78 -8.35
C HIS A 75 10.70 5.46 -7.58
N ARG A 76 10.99 5.50 -6.28
CA ARG A 76 11.08 4.28 -5.45
C ARG A 76 9.76 3.52 -5.38
N VAL A 77 8.64 4.23 -5.20
CA VAL A 77 7.31 3.60 -5.22
C VAL A 77 7.04 2.96 -6.58
N ALA A 78 7.35 3.66 -7.67
CA ALA A 78 7.18 3.14 -9.03
C ALA A 78 8.08 1.93 -9.33
N GLU A 79 9.32 1.92 -8.81
CA GLU A 79 10.23 0.77 -8.89
C GLU A 79 9.63 -0.44 -8.18
N SER A 80 9.09 -0.26 -6.97
CA SER A 80 8.43 -1.33 -6.22
C SER A 80 7.19 -1.88 -6.94
N GLU A 81 6.37 -1.05 -7.58
CA GLU A 81 5.22 -1.53 -8.37
C GLU A 81 5.68 -2.30 -9.61
N GLY A 82 6.71 -1.80 -10.30
CA GLY A 82 7.29 -2.46 -11.47
C GLY A 82 7.85 -3.85 -11.18
N LEU A 83 8.22 -4.14 -9.93
CA LEU A 83 8.69 -5.46 -9.49
C LEU A 83 7.56 -6.47 -9.24
N ARG A 84 6.28 -6.09 -9.42
CA ARG A 84 5.16 -7.01 -9.24
C ARG A 84 4.94 -7.96 -10.41
N ASP A 85 5.53 -7.71 -11.58
CA ASP A 85 5.42 -8.64 -12.70
C ASP A 85 6.20 -9.93 -12.39
N GLU A 86 5.50 -11.04 -12.25
CA GLU A 86 6.12 -12.34 -11.98
C GLU A 86 7.08 -12.77 -13.10
N GLY A 87 6.85 -12.33 -14.34
CA GLY A 87 7.70 -12.62 -15.50
C GLY A 87 9.14 -12.12 -15.35
N LEU A 88 9.41 -11.22 -14.39
CA LEU A 88 10.75 -10.76 -14.05
C LEU A 88 11.59 -11.81 -13.30
N TYR A 89 10.96 -12.86 -12.79
CA TYR A 89 11.58 -13.81 -11.87
C TYR A 89 11.70 -15.20 -12.48
N LYS A 90 12.89 -15.81 -12.34
CA LYS A 90 13.11 -17.23 -12.73
C LYS A 90 12.47 -18.22 -11.75
N LYS A 91 12.29 -17.78 -10.50
CA LYS A 91 11.65 -18.51 -9.40
C LYS A 91 10.83 -17.52 -8.62
N TYR A 92 9.66 -17.93 -8.14
CA TYR A 92 8.79 -17.06 -7.36
C TYR A 92 9.57 -16.44 -6.18
N PRO A 93 9.56 -15.11 -6.00
CA PRO A 93 10.35 -14.45 -4.98
C PRO A 93 9.92 -14.88 -3.58
N ASN A 94 10.88 -14.92 -2.64
CA ASN A 94 10.57 -15.33 -1.27
C ASN A 94 9.90 -14.20 -0.47
N PRO A 95 9.24 -14.50 0.66
CA PRO A 95 8.46 -13.50 1.39
C PRO A 95 9.25 -12.25 1.80
N GLN A 96 10.50 -12.43 2.24
CA GLN A 96 11.35 -11.32 2.67
C GLN A 96 11.69 -10.38 1.51
N GLU A 97 11.96 -10.93 0.32
CA GLU A 97 12.22 -10.14 -0.88
C GLU A 97 11.01 -9.31 -1.29
N ILE A 98 9.80 -9.88 -1.20
CA ILE A 98 8.55 -9.16 -1.52
C ILE A 98 8.35 -8.03 -0.51
N ILE A 99 8.54 -8.30 0.78
CA ILE A 99 8.39 -7.29 1.83
C ILE A 99 9.36 -6.12 1.62
N GLU A 100 10.63 -6.40 1.34
CA GLU A 100 11.68 -5.39 1.24
C GLU A 100 11.66 -4.59 -0.06
N LYS A 101 11.32 -5.23 -1.18
CA LYS A 101 11.43 -4.63 -2.52
C LYS A 101 10.09 -4.15 -3.07
N ILE A 102 8.99 -4.80 -2.71
CA ILE A 102 7.65 -4.50 -3.23
C ILE A 102 6.84 -3.77 -2.15
N HIS A 103 6.46 -4.44 -1.06
CA HIS A 103 5.56 -3.87 -0.04
C HIS A 103 6.10 -2.59 0.60
N ARG A 104 7.41 -2.50 0.77
CA ARG A 104 8.07 -1.28 1.24
C ARG A 104 7.65 -0.05 0.44
N GLY A 105 7.66 -0.13 -0.89
CA GLY A 105 7.31 1.01 -1.74
C GLY A 105 5.81 1.23 -1.81
N ILE A 106 5.08 0.21 -2.28
CA ILE A 106 3.65 0.34 -2.65
C ILE A 106 2.71 0.36 -1.43
N GLY A 107 3.16 -0.15 -0.28
CA GLY A 107 2.43 -0.07 0.98
C GLY A 107 3.00 1.02 1.88
N GLY A 108 4.19 0.77 2.43
CA GLY A 108 4.79 1.59 3.47
C GLY A 108 5.10 3.03 3.03
N GLU A 109 5.95 3.20 2.01
CA GLU A 109 6.36 4.52 1.51
C GLU A 109 5.19 5.26 0.86
N LEU A 110 4.27 4.55 0.19
CA LEU A 110 3.08 5.16 -0.40
C LEU A 110 2.16 5.79 0.65
N LEU A 111 1.94 5.13 1.80
CA LEU A 111 1.09 5.73 2.85
C LEU A 111 1.76 6.95 3.51
N GLN A 112 3.09 7.04 3.48
CA GLN A 112 3.83 8.21 3.96
C GLN A 112 3.69 9.45 3.07
N LEU A 113 3.04 9.38 1.90
CA LEU A 113 3.01 10.50 0.96
C LEU A 113 2.49 11.81 1.58
N SER A 114 1.62 11.69 2.59
CA SER A 114 1.07 12.86 3.31
C SER A 114 2.12 13.66 4.05
N LEU A 115 3.28 13.07 4.35
CA LEU A 115 4.36 13.65 5.13
C LEU A 115 5.62 13.93 4.33
N TRP A 116 5.71 13.49 3.06
CA TRP A 116 6.92 13.71 2.25
C TRP A 116 7.33 15.19 2.20
N ALA A 117 6.42 16.10 1.84
CA ALA A 117 6.77 17.52 1.82
C ALA A 117 6.94 18.14 3.22
N PRO A 118 6.04 17.91 4.20
CA PRO A 118 6.23 18.41 5.56
C PRO A 118 7.57 18.00 6.20
N MET A 119 8.05 16.77 5.96
CA MET A 119 9.31 16.30 6.53
C MET A 119 10.53 17.08 6.01
N GLU A 120 10.54 17.43 4.73
CA GLU A 120 11.64 18.21 4.15
C GLU A 120 11.58 19.68 4.56
N LEU A 121 10.38 20.22 4.79
CA LEU A 121 10.16 21.66 5.00
C LEU A 121 10.11 22.08 6.48
N GLU A 122 9.46 21.32 7.35
CA GLU A 122 9.09 21.77 8.71
C GLU A 122 10.06 21.29 9.82
N LYS A 123 10.83 20.23 9.56
CA LYS A 123 11.83 19.65 10.50
C LYS A 123 11.32 19.43 11.95
N LEU A 124 10.04 19.15 12.13
CA LEU A 124 9.44 18.89 13.43
C LEU A 124 9.70 17.45 13.88
N ALA A 125 10.11 17.26 15.14
CA ALA A 125 10.42 15.94 15.69
C ALA A 125 9.22 14.97 15.68
N SER A 126 8.00 15.48 15.84
CA SER A 126 6.76 14.67 15.78
C SER A 126 6.51 14.05 14.40
N LEU A 127 7.04 14.65 13.32
CA LEU A 127 6.87 14.13 11.97
C LEU A 127 7.56 12.78 11.78
N ASP A 128 8.68 12.51 12.45
CA ASP A 128 9.34 11.21 12.39
C ASP A 128 8.44 10.10 12.97
N LYS A 129 7.78 10.37 14.11
CA LYS A 129 6.82 9.45 14.72
C LYS A 129 5.61 9.21 13.81
N PHE A 130 5.05 10.28 13.23
CA PHE A 130 3.96 10.14 12.27
C PHE A 130 4.38 9.35 11.02
N ASN A 131 5.57 9.62 10.49
CA ASN A 131 6.07 8.97 9.29
C ASN A 131 6.32 7.48 9.49
N ARG A 132 6.88 7.08 10.64
CA ARG A 132 7.03 5.66 10.98
C ARG A 132 5.68 5.00 11.24
N GLY A 133 4.76 5.69 11.91
CA GLY A 133 3.41 5.17 12.14
C GLY A 133 2.66 4.90 10.83
N LEU A 134 2.69 5.85 9.89
CA LEU A 134 2.10 5.67 8.56
C LEU A 134 2.80 4.55 7.77
N TYR A 135 4.12 4.41 7.87
CA TYR A 135 4.81 3.30 7.23
C TYR A 135 4.29 1.94 7.71
N ASP A 136 4.21 1.74 9.02
CA ASP A 136 3.81 0.45 9.59
C ASP A 136 2.35 0.12 9.26
N ILE A 137 1.47 1.13 9.29
CA ILE A 137 0.09 0.97 8.82
C ILE A 137 0.09 0.60 7.34
N GLY A 138 0.87 1.28 6.49
CA GLY A 138 0.92 1.01 5.04
C GLY A 138 1.40 -0.41 4.74
N MET A 139 2.43 -0.88 5.44
CA MET A 139 2.91 -2.26 5.33
C MET A 139 1.85 -3.28 5.76
N ALA A 140 1.11 -3.00 6.83
CA ALA A 140 0.05 -3.87 7.31
C ALA A 140 -1.13 -3.94 6.33
N LEU A 141 -1.51 -2.81 5.73
CA LEU A 141 -2.57 -2.76 4.73
C LEU A 141 -2.17 -3.48 3.44
N GLN A 142 -0.92 -3.35 3.01
CA GLN A 142 -0.44 -4.11 1.85
C GLN A 142 -0.46 -5.62 2.10
N GLY A 143 -0.05 -6.07 3.29
CA GLY A 143 -0.17 -7.47 3.67
C GLY A 143 -1.62 -7.96 3.68
N LEU A 144 -2.55 -7.12 4.13
CA LEU A 144 -3.98 -7.43 4.11
C LEU A 144 -4.55 -7.52 2.69
N ASP A 145 -4.18 -6.56 1.83
CA ASP A 145 -4.58 -6.52 0.43
C ASP A 145 -4.08 -7.77 -0.30
N ASP A 146 -2.82 -8.16 -0.12
CA ASP A 146 -2.28 -9.39 -0.70
C ASP A 146 -3.05 -10.64 -0.23
N LEU A 147 -3.50 -10.71 1.03
CA LEU A 147 -4.32 -11.84 1.52
C LEU A 147 -5.72 -11.87 0.88
N SER A 148 -6.31 -10.70 0.64
CA SER A 148 -7.60 -10.56 -0.05
C SER A 148 -7.48 -10.94 -1.53
N ASP A 149 -6.40 -10.49 -2.17
CA ASP A 149 -6.27 -10.45 -3.62
C ASP A 149 -5.42 -11.62 -4.16
N MET A 150 -5.06 -12.61 -3.31
CA MET A 150 -4.22 -13.76 -3.71
C MET A 150 -4.71 -14.45 -4.99
N GLU A 151 -6.03 -14.60 -5.14
CA GLU A 151 -6.62 -15.23 -6.32
C GLU A 151 -6.49 -14.36 -7.57
N GLU A 152 -6.86 -13.08 -7.45
CA GLU A 152 -6.79 -12.12 -8.55
C GLU A 152 -5.35 -11.92 -9.02
N ASP A 153 -4.41 -11.80 -8.07
CA ASP A 153 -2.99 -11.67 -8.36
C ASP A 153 -2.40 -12.93 -9.00
N LEU A 154 -2.80 -14.13 -8.56
CA LEU A 154 -2.37 -15.39 -9.17
C LEU A 154 -2.81 -15.46 -10.64
N ASP A 155 -4.08 -15.15 -10.92
CA ASP A 155 -4.66 -15.15 -12.27
C ASP A 155 -4.01 -14.07 -13.17
N ALA A 156 -3.61 -12.94 -12.57
CA ALA A 156 -2.94 -11.83 -13.27
C ALA A 156 -1.42 -11.99 -13.42
N ASN A 157 -0.82 -13.08 -12.90
CA ASN A 157 0.65 -13.25 -12.80
C ASN A 157 1.35 -12.08 -12.07
N LYS A 158 0.70 -11.56 -11.03
CA LYS A 158 1.27 -10.55 -10.13
C LYS A 158 1.89 -11.23 -8.91
N VAL A 159 3.07 -10.76 -8.51
CA VAL A 159 3.73 -11.19 -7.29
C VAL A 159 2.90 -10.76 -6.08
N ASN A 160 2.58 -11.74 -5.25
CA ASN A 160 1.79 -11.64 -4.04
C ASN A 160 2.48 -12.38 -2.87
N LEU A 161 2.51 -11.74 -1.70
CA LEU A 161 3.15 -12.24 -0.48
C LEU A 161 2.47 -13.50 0.06
N GLY A 162 1.14 -13.55 0.02
CA GLY A 162 0.37 -14.71 0.48
C GLY A 162 0.74 -15.96 -0.32
N ILE A 163 0.76 -15.85 -1.65
CA ILE A 163 1.21 -16.91 -2.56
C ILE A 163 2.67 -17.31 -2.27
N SER A 164 3.55 -16.34 -2.01
CA SER A 164 4.95 -16.61 -1.69
C SER A 164 5.11 -17.49 -0.47
N HIS A 165 4.34 -17.25 0.59
CA HIS A 165 4.38 -18.07 1.79
C HIS A 165 3.91 -19.51 1.53
N LEU A 166 2.86 -19.68 0.72
CA LEU A 166 2.38 -21.02 0.36
C LEU A 166 3.46 -21.82 -0.37
N ILE A 167 4.11 -21.20 -1.36
CA ILE A 167 5.14 -21.87 -2.16
C ILE A 167 6.40 -22.12 -1.35
N ASN A 168 6.93 -21.09 -0.68
CA ASN A 168 8.27 -21.15 -0.08
C ASN A 168 8.29 -21.74 1.34
N ASN A 169 7.26 -21.50 2.14
CA ASN A 169 7.25 -21.94 3.55
C ASN A 169 6.44 -23.22 3.74
N LEU A 170 5.37 -23.41 2.96
CA LEU A 170 4.49 -24.59 3.06
C LEU A 170 4.69 -25.58 1.89
N SER A 171 5.64 -25.31 0.99
CA SER A 171 6.03 -26.20 -0.11
C SER A 171 4.89 -26.57 -1.07
N PHE A 172 3.90 -25.69 -1.26
CA PHE A 172 2.88 -25.88 -2.29
C PHE A 172 3.45 -25.65 -3.69
N GLU A 173 3.00 -26.46 -4.65
CA GLU A 173 3.29 -26.23 -6.06
C GLU A 173 2.30 -25.20 -6.62
N LYS A 174 2.83 -24.14 -7.26
CA LYS A 174 2.03 -23.02 -7.80
C LYS A 174 0.91 -23.50 -8.73
N ASP A 175 1.21 -24.40 -9.66
CA ASP A 175 0.26 -24.94 -10.64
C ASP A 175 -0.90 -25.72 -10.01
N ASN A 176 -0.75 -26.11 -8.74
CA ASN A 176 -1.75 -26.84 -7.96
C ASN A 176 -2.51 -25.94 -6.97
N LEU A 177 -2.19 -24.64 -6.88
CA LEU A 177 -2.90 -23.71 -6.02
C LEU A 177 -4.32 -23.48 -6.55
N LYS A 178 -5.32 -23.91 -5.75
CA LYS A 178 -6.74 -23.75 -6.05
C LYS A 178 -7.40 -22.85 -5.00
N LEU A 179 -7.01 -21.57 -4.98
CA LEU A 179 -7.37 -20.60 -3.93
C LEU A 179 -8.88 -20.40 -3.76
N LYS A 180 -9.67 -20.43 -4.85
CA LYS A 180 -11.15 -20.41 -4.83
C LYS A 180 -11.74 -21.42 -3.84
N PHE A 181 -11.15 -22.61 -3.75
CA PHE A 181 -11.63 -23.66 -2.86
C PHE A 181 -11.17 -23.45 -1.41
N TRP A 182 -10.16 -22.62 -1.16
CA TRP A 182 -9.60 -22.48 0.18
C TRP A 182 -10.17 -21.29 0.94
N ILE A 183 -10.88 -20.36 0.30
CA ILE A 183 -11.53 -19.24 1.00
C ILE A 183 -13.00 -19.59 1.31
N SER A 184 -13.65 -20.42 0.49
CA SER A 184 -15.08 -20.74 0.60
C SER A 184 -15.42 -22.09 1.25
N ASP A 185 -14.43 -22.96 1.49
CA ASP A 185 -14.68 -24.33 1.95
C ASP A 185 -14.48 -24.44 3.48
N GLU A 186 -15.43 -25.05 4.17
CA GLU A 186 -15.28 -25.43 5.58
C GLU A 186 -14.13 -26.44 5.79
N ASN A 187 -13.63 -27.05 4.71
CA ASN A 187 -12.50 -27.98 4.69
C ASN A 187 -11.13 -27.34 4.37
N ILE A 188 -10.94 -26.05 4.69
CA ILE A 188 -9.59 -25.48 4.75
C ILE A 188 -8.69 -26.42 5.57
N THR A 189 -7.57 -26.86 5.00
CA THR A 189 -6.60 -27.65 5.75
C THR A 189 -6.18 -26.85 6.99
N GLY A 190 -6.06 -27.51 8.15
CA GLY A 190 -5.72 -26.82 9.39
C GLY A 190 -4.42 -25.99 9.29
N GLU A 191 -3.53 -26.34 8.37
CA GLU A 191 -2.31 -25.61 8.05
C GLU A 191 -2.57 -24.28 7.33
N PHE A 192 -3.40 -24.25 6.29
CA PHE A 192 -3.74 -23.01 5.59
C PHE A 192 -4.53 -22.04 6.49
N ARG A 193 -5.44 -22.55 7.33
CA ARG A 193 -6.15 -21.71 8.32
C ARG A 193 -5.18 -21.09 9.33
N ARG A 194 -4.19 -21.85 9.81
CA ARG A 194 -3.15 -21.33 10.71
C ARG A 194 -2.31 -20.27 10.03
N PHE A 195 -1.94 -20.50 8.77
CA PHE A 195 -1.22 -19.52 7.95
C PHE A 195 -2.00 -18.20 7.83
N LEU A 196 -3.26 -18.25 7.37
CA LEU A 196 -4.10 -17.06 7.24
C LEU A 196 -4.27 -16.31 8.57
N SER A 197 -4.50 -17.04 9.66
CA SER A 197 -4.62 -16.43 10.99
C SER A 197 -3.32 -15.76 11.45
N GLN A 198 -2.16 -16.40 11.20
CA GLN A 198 -0.87 -15.85 11.56
C GLN A 198 -0.56 -14.57 10.78
N CYS A 199 -0.71 -14.58 9.45
CA CYS A 199 -0.48 -13.39 8.63
C CYS A 199 -1.45 -12.25 8.99
N THR A 200 -2.72 -12.59 9.25
CA THR A 200 -3.74 -11.63 9.70
C THR A 200 -3.32 -10.99 11.03
N LYS A 201 -2.88 -11.80 12.00
CA LYS A 201 -2.42 -11.33 13.30
C LYS A 201 -1.22 -10.39 13.16
N GLU A 202 -0.25 -10.73 12.33
CA GLU A 202 0.92 -9.89 12.07
C GLU A 202 0.53 -8.54 11.45
N CYS A 203 -0.43 -8.52 10.51
CA CYS A 203 -0.95 -7.27 9.94
C CYS A 203 -1.65 -6.41 11.01
N ILE A 204 -2.47 -7.02 11.87
CA ILE A 204 -3.15 -6.30 12.96
C ILE A 204 -2.13 -5.72 13.95
N GLU A 205 -1.18 -6.53 14.41
CA GLU A 205 -0.15 -6.11 15.35
C GLU A 205 0.66 -4.94 14.78
N LYS A 206 1.14 -5.07 13.54
CA LYS A 206 1.92 -4.01 12.88
C LYS A 206 1.13 -2.72 12.68
N SER A 207 -0.15 -2.81 12.32
CA SER A 207 -1.00 -1.63 12.20
C SER A 207 -1.23 -0.95 13.55
N LEU A 208 -1.50 -1.71 14.61
CA LEU A 208 -1.68 -1.16 15.97
C LEU A 208 -0.40 -0.51 16.48
N GLU A 209 0.77 -1.10 16.21
CA GLU A 209 2.07 -0.46 16.47
C GLU A 209 2.25 0.84 15.68
N GLY A 210 1.72 0.92 14.47
CA GLY A 210 1.73 2.14 13.67
C GLY A 210 0.86 3.23 14.26
N PHE A 211 -0.38 2.90 14.66
CA PHE A 211 -1.27 3.82 15.37
C PHE A 211 -0.69 4.29 16.71
N GLU A 212 0.02 3.43 17.43
CA GLU A 212 0.72 3.82 18.65
C GLU A 212 1.79 4.88 18.37
N LYS A 213 2.59 4.72 17.31
CA LYS A 213 3.56 5.73 16.90
C LYS A 213 2.88 7.05 16.51
N LEU A 214 1.71 7.02 15.88
CA LEU A 214 0.91 8.22 15.64
C LEU A 214 0.52 8.90 16.95
N ARG A 215 0.04 8.12 17.93
CA ARG A 215 -0.34 8.61 19.26
C ARG A 215 0.85 9.23 20.01
N GLU A 216 2.00 8.57 20.01
CA GLU A 216 3.25 9.08 20.60
C GLU A 216 3.70 10.40 19.94
N GLY A 217 3.42 10.58 18.64
CA GLY A 217 3.67 11.83 17.92
C GLY A 217 2.66 12.95 18.24
N GLY A 218 1.59 12.66 18.98
CA GLY A 218 0.54 13.60 19.36
C GLY A 218 -0.72 13.57 18.49
N TYR A 219 -0.88 12.57 17.61
CA TYR A 219 -2.12 12.39 16.86
C TYR A 219 -3.22 11.84 17.77
N PRO A 220 -4.43 12.44 17.81
CA PRO A 220 -5.47 12.07 18.77
C PRO A 220 -6.22 10.81 18.31
N VAL A 221 -5.56 9.66 18.34
CA VAL A 221 -6.17 8.34 18.09
C VAL A 221 -6.06 7.46 19.34
N SER A 222 -7.19 6.97 19.81
CA SER A 222 -7.24 5.98 20.88
C SER A 222 -7.03 4.56 20.32
N THR A 223 -6.61 3.63 21.19
CA THR A 223 -6.49 2.22 20.82
C THR A 223 -7.81 1.64 20.33
N ASN A 224 -8.95 2.06 20.91
CA ASN A 224 -10.27 1.60 20.48
C ASN A 224 -10.64 2.10 19.08
N GLU A 225 -10.30 3.35 18.75
CA GLU A 225 -10.50 3.90 17.40
C GLU A 225 -9.61 3.19 16.37
N ALA A 226 -8.34 2.94 16.71
CA ALA A 226 -7.41 2.18 15.85
C ALA A 226 -7.95 0.77 15.54
N VAL A 227 -8.39 0.03 16.57
CA VAL A 227 -9.00 -1.30 16.40
C VAL A 227 -10.28 -1.21 15.56
N THR A 228 -11.12 -0.21 15.80
CA THR A 228 -12.36 -0.02 15.03
C THR A 228 -12.09 0.27 13.56
N LEU A 229 -11.11 1.12 13.26
CA LEU A 229 -10.68 1.42 11.89
C LEU A 229 -10.18 0.15 11.19
N MET A 230 -9.36 -0.66 11.87
CA MET A 230 -8.89 -1.93 11.31
C MET A 230 -10.02 -2.91 11.05
N LYS A 231 -10.98 -3.08 11.98
CA LYS A 231 -12.18 -3.89 11.74
C LYS A 231 -12.93 -3.47 10.49
N ILE A 232 -13.12 -2.15 10.30
CA ILE A 232 -13.80 -1.61 9.11
C ILE A 232 -13.01 -1.95 7.84
N LEU A 233 -11.69 -1.81 7.85
CA LEU A 233 -10.84 -2.11 6.68
C LEU A 233 -10.90 -3.59 6.30
N PHE A 234 -10.81 -4.50 7.28
CA PHE A 234 -10.99 -5.94 7.05
C PHE A 234 -12.35 -6.26 6.45
N LYS A 235 -13.42 -5.65 6.97
CA LYS A 235 -14.77 -5.81 6.43
C LYS A 235 -14.88 -5.33 4.98
N LEU A 236 -14.30 -4.16 4.67
CA LEU A 236 -14.30 -3.61 3.31
C LEU A 236 -13.54 -4.49 2.31
N ARG A 237 -12.52 -5.23 2.78
CA ARG A 237 -11.76 -6.21 1.99
C ARG A 237 -12.35 -7.62 1.99
N GLY A 238 -13.54 -7.83 2.58
CA GLY A 238 -14.17 -9.15 2.62
C GLY A 238 -13.49 -10.15 3.56
N LEU A 239 -12.61 -9.69 4.46
CA LEU A 239 -11.82 -10.51 5.38
C LEU A 239 -12.39 -10.54 6.81
N GLU A 240 -13.69 -10.26 6.97
CA GLU A 240 -14.37 -10.19 8.27
C GLU A 240 -14.18 -11.49 9.09
N ASN A 241 -14.25 -12.66 8.43
CA ASN A 241 -14.04 -13.95 9.08
C ASN A 241 -12.61 -14.14 9.63
N LEU A 242 -11.60 -13.56 8.98
CA LEU A 242 -10.20 -13.67 9.44
C LEU A 242 -9.94 -12.81 10.68
N TRP A 243 -10.67 -11.69 10.80
CA TRP A 243 -10.63 -10.85 11.97
C TRP A 243 -11.11 -11.62 13.21
N GLU A 244 -12.27 -12.27 13.13
CA GLU A 244 -12.86 -13.05 14.24
C GLU A 244 -11.90 -14.15 14.72
N ILE A 245 -11.30 -14.89 13.78
CA ILE A 245 -10.34 -15.97 14.07
C ILE A 245 -9.10 -15.44 14.82
N SER A 246 -8.63 -14.23 14.48
CA SER A 246 -7.31 -13.74 14.91
C SER A 246 -7.36 -12.80 16.12
N TYR A 247 -8.48 -12.12 16.36
CA TYR A 247 -8.60 -11.11 17.40
C TYR A 247 -9.45 -11.56 18.61
N GLU A 248 -10.47 -12.41 18.43
CA GLU A 248 -11.35 -12.82 19.55
C GLU A 248 -10.79 -14.00 20.37
N ASN A 249 -9.72 -14.64 19.90
CA ASN A 249 -8.96 -15.65 20.64
C ASN A 249 -7.86 -15.06 21.55
N ARG A 250 -7.96 -13.78 21.93
CA ARG A 250 -7.05 -13.08 22.86
C ARG A 250 -7.69 -12.84 24.22
#